data_AF-A0A9P6JYH9-F1
#
_entry.id   AF-A0A9P6JYH9-F1
#
_cell.length_a   1.000
_cell.length_b   1.000
_cell.length_c   1.000
_cell.angle_alpha   90.00
_cell.angle_beta   90.00
_cell.angle_gamma   90.00
#
_symmetry.space_group_name_H-M   'P 1'
#
loop_
_entity.id
_entity.type
_entity.pdbx_description
1 polymer ?
#
loop_
_entity_poly.entity_id
_entity_poly.type
_entity_poly.pdbx_seq_one_letter_code
_entity_poly.pdbx_strand_id
1 'polypeptide(L)'
;AIEENLGYRPYQDVELDALQIIDSSWACNQVEVFECKILNVPRPDIVNIPLGNVFLVHPFPIPPPGPATAQDQVPLSGAMLVAQQESHAVQRRVLRQLGKLTHLQRLYLGKHCRDWDNPEYSRLEIRGIRTMAVDEYFDTNCLELSLESGLDELAGLKQLEELDVAQMAHRIGLVEVQWMVENWPRLRIINGLKYEDCDGEVYGHAVDVAGSLEESAPEHIRWIRENRPDIQLW
;
A
#
# COMPACT_ATOMS: atom_id res chain seq x y z
N ALA A 1 -17.39 -2.69 41.12
CA ALA A 1 -16.90 -3.32 39.88
C ALA A 1 -17.64 -2.67 38.74
N ILE A 2 -16.98 -1.77 38.01
CA ILE A 2 -17.51 -1.19 36.78
C ILE A 2 -16.95 -2.12 35.70
N GLU A 3 -17.75 -3.06 35.23
CA GLU A 3 -17.48 -3.72 33.95
C GLU A 3 -17.67 -2.63 32.90
N GLU A 4 -16.58 -1.95 32.56
CA GLU A 4 -16.49 -1.14 31.36
C GLU A 4 -16.69 -2.09 30.19
N ASN A 5 -17.95 -2.21 29.80
CA ASN A 5 -18.38 -2.71 28.52
C ASN A 5 -17.79 -1.72 27.50
N LEU A 6 -16.50 -1.91 27.17
CA LEU A 6 -15.79 -1.32 26.05
C LEU A 6 -16.45 -1.89 24.80
N GLY A 7 -17.73 -1.53 24.60
CA GLY A 7 -18.49 -1.87 23.44
C GLY A 7 -17.70 -1.35 22.27
N TYR A 8 -17.13 -2.30 21.52
CA TYR A 8 -16.45 -2.07 20.27
C TYR A 8 -17.38 -1.23 19.41
N ARG A 9 -17.16 0.09 19.36
CA ARG A 9 -17.87 0.91 18.39
C ARG A 9 -17.29 0.45 17.06
N PRO A 10 -18.11 -0.09 16.15
CA PRO A 10 -17.62 -0.42 14.83
C PRO A 10 -17.03 0.87 14.26
N TYR A 11 -15.72 0.84 14.02
CA TYR A 11 -15.03 1.95 13.39
C TYR A 11 -15.66 2.12 12.02
N GLN A 12 -16.35 3.25 11.80
CA GLN A 12 -16.96 3.51 10.51
C GLN A 12 -15.93 4.25 9.66
N ASP A 13 -15.35 3.53 8.71
CA ASP A 13 -14.41 4.11 7.76
C ASP A 13 -15.12 5.23 6.97
N VAL A 14 -14.46 6.38 6.87
CA VAL A 14 -14.90 7.47 6.00
C VAL A 14 -14.39 7.16 4.60
N GLU A 15 -15.30 7.09 3.63
CA GLU A 15 -14.97 6.79 2.24
C GLU A 15 -15.26 8.01 1.35
N LEU A 16 -14.33 8.31 0.44
CA LEU A 16 -14.48 9.35 -0.57
C LEU A 16 -14.18 8.78 -1.95
N ASP A 17 -15.04 9.12 -2.92
CA ASP A 17 -14.82 8.77 -4.31
C ASP A 17 -13.71 9.64 -4.94
N ALA A 18 -12.84 9.03 -5.74
CA ALA A 18 -11.72 9.71 -6.39
C ALA A 18 -12.17 10.91 -7.24
N LEU A 19 -13.28 10.79 -7.99
CA LEU A 19 -13.79 11.89 -8.82
C LEU A 19 -14.38 13.00 -7.95
N GLN A 20 -15.04 12.67 -6.85
CA GLN A 20 -15.50 13.66 -5.88
C GLN A 20 -14.34 14.46 -5.29
N ILE A 21 -13.22 13.81 -4.97
CA ILE A 21 -12.01 14.51 -4.49
C ILE A 21 -11.47 15.45 -5.56
N ILE A 22 -11.43 15.02 -6.82
CA ILE A 22 -10.91 15.81 -7.95
C ILE A 22 -11.73 17.09 -8.14
N ASP A 23 -13.06 16.97 -8.09
CA ASP A 23 -13.99 18.07 -8.34
C ASP A 23 -14.25 18.94 -7.09
N SER A 24 -13.81 18.49 -5.92
CA SER A 24 -14.00 19.20 -4.66
C SER A 24 -13.17 20.48 -4.58
N SER A 25 -13.84 21.57 -4.22
CA SER A 25 -13.20 22.76 -3.64
C SER A 25 -13.16 22.57 -2.12
N TRP A 26 -12.07 22.01 -1.61
CA TRP A 26 -11.86 21.81 -0.18
C TRP A 26 -12.21 23.08 0.61
N ALA A 27 -13.21 22.97 1.49
CA ALA A 27 -13.67 24.10 2.30
C ALA A 27 -12.67 24.47 3.40
N CYS A 28 -11.77 23.54 3.75
CA CYS A 28 -10.76 23.71 4.79
C CYS A 28 -9.37 23.33 4.25
N ASN A 29 -8.44 24.29 4.25
CA ASN A 29 -7.02 24.05 3.91
C ASN A 29 -6.14 23.90 5.14
N GLN A 30 -6.71 24.04 6.34
CA GLN A 30 -6.03 23.92 7.63
C GLN A 30 -6.27 22.55 8.28
N VAL A 31 -6.54 21.54 7.46
CA VAL A 31 -6.72 20.16 7.92
C VAL A 31 -5.37 19.64 8.39
N GLU A 32 -5.31 19.21 9.65
CA GLU A 32 -4.11 18.60 10.25
C GLU A 32 -4.15 17.06 10.18
N VAL A 33 -5.36 16.49 10.15
CA VAL A 33 -5.60 15.05 10.07
C VAL A 33 -6.56 14.77 8.93
N PHE A 34 -6.12 13.94 8.00
CA PHE A 34 -6.93 13.45 6.91
C PHE A 34 -6.95 11.93 7.00
N GLU A 35 -8.09 11.40 7.37
CA GLU A 35 -8.34 9.97 7.54
C GLU A 35 -9.52 9.60 6.68
N CYS A 36 -9.23 8.94 5.56
CA CYS A 36 -10.26 8.57 4.61
C CYS A 36 -9.74 7.55 3.60
N LYS A 37 -10.58 6.55 3.32
CA LYS A 37 -10.38 5.64 2.20
C LYS A 37 -10.80 6.31 0.90
N ILE A 38 -9.93 6.24 -0.10
CA ILE A 38 -10.22 6.79 -1.43
C ILE A 38 -10.63 5.66 -2.35
N LEU A 39 -11.89 5.67 -2.76
CA LEU A 39 -12.49 4.64 -3.61
C LEU A 39 -12.45 5.02 -5.10
N ASN A 40 -12.71 4.01 -5.92
CA ASN A 40 -12.88 4.11 -7.37
C ASN A 40 -11.67 4.71 -8.08
N VAL A 41 -10.48 4.38 -7.56
CA VAL A 41 -9.21 4.66 -8.22
C VAL A 41 -8.96 3.52 -9.22
N PRO A 42 -8.91 3.79 -10.54
CA PRO A 42 -8.65 2.72 -11.50
C PRO A 42 -7.29 2.07 -11.23
N ARG A 43 -7.22 0.75 -11.03
CA ARG A 43 -5.98 -0.01 -10.82
C ARG A 43 -5.90 -1.21 -11.76
N PRO A 44 -5.70 -1.00 -13.07
CA PRO A 44 -5.64 -2.09 -14.05
C PRO A 44 -4.37 -2.95 -13.89
N ASP A 45 -3.40 -2.49 -13.10
CA ASP A 45 -2.20 -3.24 -12.73
C ASP A 45 -2.45 -4.31 -11.67
N ILE A 46 -3.58 -4.25 -10.94
CA ILE A 46 -3.90 -5.20 -9.89
C ILE A 46 -4.79 -6.32 -10.43
N VAL A 47 -4.42 -7.56 -10.13
CA VAL A 47 -5.24 -8.74 -10.34
C VAL A 47 -5.37 -9.49 -9.02
N ASN A 48 -6.61 -9.69 -8.56
CA ASN A 48 -6.93 -10.55 -7.41
C ASN A 48 -7.30 -11.94 -7.92
N ILE A 49 -6.55 -12.95 -7.47
CA ILE A 49 -6.78 -14.35 -7.83
C ILE A 49 -7.29 -15.09 -6.57
N PRO A 50 -8.59 -15.44 -6.50
CA PRO A 50 -9.14 -16.15 -5.35
C PRO A 50 -8.44 -17.50 -5.13
N LEU A 51 -8.00 -17.77 -3.90
CA LEU A 51 -7.26 -19.01 -3.58
C LEU A 51 -8.15 -20.27 -3.66
N GLY A 52 -9.47 -20.14 -3.51
CA GLY A 52 -10.42 -21.25 -3.64
C GLY A 52 -10.35 -21.98 -4.99
N ASN A 53 -9.87 -21.32 -6.05
CA ASN A 53 -9.67 -21.93 -7.36
C ASN A 53 -8.29 -22.61 -7.53
N VAL A 54 -7.34 -22.37 -6.63
CA VAL A 54 -5.96 -22.88 -6.77
C VAL A 54 -5.86 -24.34 -6.29
N PHE A 55 -6.62 -24.73 -5.26
CA PHE A 55 -6.57 -26.08 -4.68
C PHE A 55 -7.22 -27.17 -5.54
N LEU A 56 -8.07 -26.83 -6.51
CA LEU A 56 -8.78 -27.83 -7.31
C LEU A 56 -8.07 -28.23 -8.61
N VAL A 57 -7.00 -27.53 -9.03
CA VAL A 57 -6.52 -27.69 -10.42
C VAL A 57 -5.19 -28.43 -10.58
N HIS A 58 -4.21 -28.41 -9.67
CA HIS A 58 -3.02 -29.27 -9.85
C HIS A 58 -2.23 -29.63 -8.58
N PRO A 59 -1.97 -30.92 -8.29
CA PRO A 59 -1.04 -31.37 -7.24
C PRO A 59 0.43 -31.32 -7.70
N PHE A 60 0.78 -30.46 -8.67
CA PHE A 60 2.17 -30.33 -9.07
C PHE A 60 2.88 -29.38 -8.11
N PRO A 61 4.05 -29.75 -7.57
CA PRO A 61 4.86 -28.83 -6.79
C PRO A 61 5.13 -27.60 -7.64
N ILE A 62 4.66 -26.44 -7.17
CA ILE A 62 4.97 -25.16 -7.79
C ILE A 62 6.50 -25.07 -7.74
N PRO A 63 7.19 -24.99 -8.88
CA PRO A 63 8.64 -24.84 -8.87
C PRO A 63 8.97 -23.61 -8.02
N PRO A 64 9.99 -23.68 -7.16
CA PRO A 64 10.39 -22.54 -6.33
C PRO A 64 10.54 -21.33 -7.25
N PRO A 65 10.03 -20.15 -6.85
CA PRO A 65 10.19 -18.95 -7.65
C PRO A 65 11.69 -18.76 -7.89
N GLY A 66 12.12 -18.98 -9.13
CA GLY A 66 13.46 -18.62 -9.55
C GLY A 66 13.66 -17.12 -9.32
N PRO A 67 14.90 -16.64 -9.15
CA PRO A 67 15.15 -15.21 -9.08
C PRO A 67 14.51 -14.56 -10.30
N ALA A 68 13.48 -13.73 -10.08
CA ALA A 68 12.73 -13.07 -11.13
C ALA A 68 13.73 -12.30 -11.99
N THR A 69 14.01 -12.82 -13.18
CA THR A 69 14.94 -12.14 -14.07
C THR A 69 14.20 -10.93 -14.63
N ALA A 70 14.90 -9.85 -14.96
CA ALA A 70 14.29 -8.67 -15.59
C ALA A 70 13.55 -9.00 -16.91
N GLN A 71 13.70 -10.22 -17.43
CA GLN A 71 13.03 -10.75 -18.62
C GLN A 71 11.65 -11.38 -18.34
N ASP A 72 11.27 -11.61 -17.08
CA ASP A 72 9.99 -12.23 -16.71
C ASP A 72 8.83 -11.21 -16.62
N GLN A 73 9.09 -9.93 -16.89
CA GLN A 73 8.00 -8.95 -17.04
C GLN A 73 7.25 -9.24 -18.33
N VAL A 74 6.07 -9.86 -18.21
CA VAL A 74 5.12 -10.03 -19.32
C VAL A 74 4.87 -8.63 -19.89
N PRO A 75 5.17 -8.38 -21.18
CA PRO A 75 4.93 -7.09 -21.79
C PRO A 75 3.46 -6.71 -21.61
N LEU A 76 3.20 -5.56 -20.99
CA LEU A 76 1.84 -5.05 -20.88
C LEU A 76 1.26 -4.94 -22.30
N SER A 77 0.10 -5.54 -22.52
CA SER A 77 -0.66 -5.33 -23.76
C SER A 77 -0.87 -3.82 -23.97
N GLY A 78 -0.87 -3.37 -25.23
CA GLY A 78 -1.05 -1.95 -25.54
C GLY A 78 -2.30 -1.34 -24.91
N ALA A 79 -3.38 -2.11 -24.77
CA ALA A 79 -4.59 -1.68 -24.07
C ALA A 79 -4.37 -1.46 -22.56
N MET A 80 -3.57 -2.32 -21.92
CA MET A 80 -3.28 -2.21 -20.48
C MET A 80 -2.38 -1.00 -20.19
N LEU A 81 -1.44 -0.68 -21.09
CA LEU A 81 -0.62 0.54 -20.99
C LEU A 81 -1.47 1.81 -21.05
N VAL A 82 -2.43 1.87 -21.98
CA VAL A 82 -3.34 3.04 -22.08
C VAL A 82 -4.18 3.17 -20.81
N ALA A 83 -4.78 2.07 -20.34
CA ALA A 83 -5.56 2.08 -19.09
C ALA A 83 -4.71 2.48 -17.87
N GLN A 84 -3.45 2.04 -17.81
CA GLN A 84 -2.52 2.43 -16.74
C GLN A 84 -2.21 3.93 -16.78
N GLN A 85 -2.01 4.50 -17.96
CA GLN A 85 -1.75 5.92 -18.11
C GLN A 85 -2.95 6.77 -17.70
N GLU A 86 -4.17 6.34 -18.06
CA GLU A 86 -5.41 6.99 -17.62
C GLU A 86 -5.59 6.90 -16.10
N SER A 87 -5.33 5.73 -15.52
CA SER A 87 -5.28 5.53 -14.06
C SER A 87 -4.33 6.53 -13.40
N HIS A 88 -3.08 6.61 -13.87
CA HIS A 88 -2.08 7.54 -13.33
C HIS A 88 -2.54 9.00 -13.44
N ALA A 89 -3.24 9.38 -14.51
CA ALA A 89 -3.78 10.73 -14.64
C ALA A 89 -4.85 11.04 -13.58
N VAL A 90 -5.72 10.09 -13.24
CA VAL A 90 -6.71 10.22 -12.16
C VAL A 90 -6.01 10.31 -10.81
N GLN A 91 -5.11 9.36 -10.53
CA GLN A 91 -4.34 9.31 -9.27
C GLN A 91 -3.58 10.61 -9.01
N ARG A 92 -2.86 11.12 -10.02
CA ARG A 92 -2.12 12.39 -9.92
C ARG A 92 -3.02 13.56 -9.58
N ARG A 93 -4.26 13.61 -10.12
CA ARG A 93 -5.22 14.66 -9.78
C ARG A 93 -5.73 14.55 -8.34
N VAL A 94 -6.00 13.34 -7.86
CA VAL A 94 -6.35 13.09 -6.46
C VAL A 94 -5.20 13.52 -5.54
N LEU A 95 -3.98 13.04 -5.81
CA LEU A 95 -2.79 13.38 -5.04
C LEU A 95 -2.51 14.88 -5.05
N ARG A 96 -2.71 15.56 -6.17
CA ARG A 96 -2.61 17.02 -6.24
C ARG A 96 -3.62 17.73 -5.34
N GLN A 97 -4.84 17.21 -5.21
CA GLN A 97 -5.82 17.79 -4.30
C GLN A 97 -5.38 17.60 -2.85
N LEU A 98 -4.93 16.40 -2.47
CA LEU A 98 -4.37 16.15 -1.14
C LEU A 98 -3.13 17.01 -0.86
N GLY A 99 -2.27 17.22 -1.85
CA GLY A 99 -1.06 18.06 -1.75
C GLY A 99 -1.33 19.53 -1.43
N LYS A 100 -2.58 20.00 -1.61
CA LYS A 100 -3.00 21.36 -1.20
C LYS A 100 -3.22 21.49 0.31
N LEU A 101 -3.34 20.39 1.04
CA LEU A 101 -3.53 20.37 2.50
C LEU A 101 -2.19 20.58 3.21
N THR A 102 -1.54 21.73 3.02
CA THR A 102 -0.15 21.96 3.47
C THR A 102 0.06 21.95 4.99
N HIS A 103 -1.03 22.02 5.76
CA HIS A 103 -1.03 21.90 7.22
C HIS A 103 -1.18 20.46 7.72
N LEU A 104 -1.31 19.51 6.80
CA LEU A 104 -1.53 18.11 7.13
C LEU A 104 -0.32 17.54 7.88
N GLN A 105 -0.60 16.99 9.07
CA GLN A 105 0.36 16.31 9.93
C GLN A 105 0.17 14.80 9.85
N ARG A 106 -1.05 14.32 9.63
CA ARG A 106 -1.38 12.89 9.63
C ARG A 106 -2.24 12.56 8.42
N LEU A 107 -1.73 11.66 7.59
CA LEU A 107 -2.40 11.19 6.37
C LEU A 107 -2.65 9.68 6.51
N TYR A 108 -3.90 9.32 6.77
CA TYR A 108 -4.33 7.94 6.92
C TYR A 108 -5.21 7.55 5.73
N LEU A 109 -4.63 6.73 4.84
CA LEU A 109 -5.28 6.21 3.65
C LEU A 109 -5.56 4.71 3.77
N GLY A 110 -4.85 4.04 4.67
CA GLY A 110 -4.99 2.62 4.97
C GLY A 110 -6.20 2.29 5.84
N LYS A 111 -6.33 1.01 6.18
CA LYS A 111 -7.41 0.50 7.03
C LYS A 111 -6.89 0.02 8.38
N HIS A 112 -7.53 0.46 9.46
CA HIS A 112 -7.11 0.13 10.83
C HIS A 112 -7.72 -1.16 11.42
N CYS A 113 -8.73 -1.76 10.78
CA CYS A 113 -9.42 -2.94 11.31
C CYS A 113 -9.34 -4.12 10.33
N ARG A 114 -8.72 -5.22 10.79
CA ARG A 114 -8.93 -6.56 10.24
C ARG A 114 -10.04 -7.25 11.04
N ASP A 115 -10.98 -7.88 10.36
CA ASP A 115 -11.82 -8.89 10.99
C ASP A 115 -11.02 -10.20 11.01
N TRP A 116 -10.66 -10.65 12.21
CA TRP A 116 -9.87 -11.86 12.38
C TRP A 116 -10.72 -13.14 12.34
N ASP A 117 -12.05 -13.02 12.38
CA ASP A 117 -12.90 -14.17 12.64
C ASP A 117 -13.08 -15.07 11.40
N ASN A 118 -12.84 -14.58 10.18
CA ASN A 118 -12.90 -15.41 8.96
C ASN A 118 -12.25 -14.75 7.70
N PRO A 119 -10.92 -14.57 7.63
CA PRO A 119 -10.31 -13.97 6.45
C PRO A 119 -10.39 -14.92 5.24
N GLU A 120 -11.15 -14.54 4.22
CA GLU A 120 -10.98 -15.11 2.88
C GLU A 120 -9.71 -14.56 2.27
N TYR A 121 -8.76 -15.44 1.95
CA TYR A 121 -7.49 -15.06 1.35
C TYR A 121 -7.53 -15.14 -0.18
N SER A 122 -6.95 -14.13 -0.82
CA SER A 122 -6.71 -14.04 -2.25
C SER A 122 -5.21 -13.88 -2.52
N ARG A 123 -4.75 -14.30 -3.69
CA ARG A 123 -3.40 -13.97 -4.16
C ARG A 123 -3.45 -12.64 -4.90
N LEU A 124 -2.58 -11.71 -4.48
CA LEU A 124 -2.41 -10.42 -5.15
C LEU A 124 -1.29 -10.51 -6.20
N GLU A 125 -1.58 -10.02 -7.41
CA GLU A 125 -0.59 -9.79 -8.45
C GLU A 125 -0.61 -8.30 -8.86
N ILE A 126 0.56 -7.67 -8.89
CA ILE A 126 0.75 -6.27 -9.32
C ILE A 126 1.67 -6.25 -10.53
N ARG A 127 1.18 -5.78 -11.68
CA ARG A 127 1.89 -5.78 -12.98
C ARG A 127 2.41 -7.18 -13.36
N GLY A 128 1.65 -8.22 -13.04
CA GLY A 128 2.02 -9.63 -13.29
C GLY A 128 3.08 -10.19 -12.34
N ILE A 129 3.54 -9.41 -11.35
CA ILE A 129 4.43 -9.88 -10.29
C ILE A 129 3.57 -10.35 -9.12
N ARG A 130 3.77 -11.60 -8.70
CA ARG A 130 3.16 -12.15 -7.50
C ARG A 130 3.74 -11.47 -6.28
N THR A 131 2.89 -10.88 -5.44
CA THR A 131 3.33 -10.13 -4.27
C THR A 131 3.13 -10.92 -2.98
N MET A 132 1.89 -11.21 -2.59
CA MET A 132 1.56 -11.88 -1.32
C MET A 132 0.15 -12.48 -1.33
N ALA A 133 -0.17 -13.29 -0.31
CA ALA A 133 -1.55 -13.56 0.05
C ALA A 133 -2.12 -12.35 0.81
N VAL A 134 -3.33 -11.95 0.46
CA VAL A 134 -4.03 -10.83 1.06
C VAL A 134 -5.41 -11.28 1.48
N ASP A 135 -5.90 -10.78 2.61
CA ASP A 135 -7.28 -11.01 3.01
C ASP A 135 -8.25 -10.10 2.22
N GLU A 136 -9.55 -10.34 2.37
CA GLU A 136 -10.62 -9.54 1.76
C GLU A 136 -10.62 -8.05 2.18
N TYR A 137 -9.91 -7.70 3.26
CA TYR A 137 -9.82 -6.34 3.78
C TYR A 137 -8.69 -5.54 3.14
N PHE A 138 -7.78 -6.20 2.44
CA PHE A 138 -6.70 -5.55 1.72
C PHE A 138 -7.24 -4.70 0.57
N ASP A 139 -6.97 -3.41 0.64
CA ASP A 139 -7.52 -2.45 -0.30
C ASP A 139 -6.77 -2.49 -1.63
N THR A 140 -7.46 -2.99 -2.64
CA THR A 140 -6.99 -3.03 -4.03
C THR A 140 -7.56 -1.90 -4.88
N ASN A 141 -8.52 -1.14 -4.33
CA ASN A 141 -9.13 0.02 -4.98
C ASN A 141 -8.53 1.33 -4.45
N CYS A 142 -7.21 1.35 -4.30
CA CYS A 142 -6.48 2.40 -3.59
C CYS A 142 -5.49 3.15 -4.50
N LEU A 143 -4.96 4.27 -3.99
CA LEU A 143 -3.84 4.97 -4.62
C LEU A 143 -2.58 4.07 -4.66
N GLU A 144 -1.87 4.10 -5.79
CA GLU A 144 -0.62 3.35 -6.02
C GLU A 144 0.53 3.92 -5.17
N LEU A 145 0.56 5.24 -4.93
CA LEU A 145 1.59 5.93 -4.16
C LEU A 145 3.03 5.69 -4.66
N SER A 146 3.20 5.68 -5.99
CA SER A 146 4.51 5.73 -6.66
C SER A 146 4.80 7.10 -7.27
N LEU A 147 6.07 7.40 -7.53
CA LEU A 147 6.43 8.63 -8.26
C LEU A 147 5.80 8.67 -9.66
N GLU A 148 5.68 7.52 -10.32
CA GLU A 148 4.99 7.39 -11.62
C GLU A 148 3.54 7.88 -11.51
N SER A 149 2.81 7.42 -10.48
CA SER A 149 1.40 7.76 -10.25
C SER A 149 1.14 9.19 -9.76
N GLY A 150 2.18 9.92 -9.35
CA GLY A 150 2.05 11.30 -8.87
C GLY A 150 2.31 11.52 -7.40
N LEU A 151 3.05 10.64 -6.71
CA LEU A 151 3.44 10.85 -5.30
C LEU A 151 4.13 12.21 -5.10
N ASP A 152 4.84 12.69 -6.12
CA ASP A 152 5.52 13.98 -6.15
C ASP A 152 4.59 15.18 -5.96
N GLU A 153 3.30 15.05 -6.29
CA GLU A 153 2.29 16.08 -6.05
C GLU A 153 2.07 16.37 -4.55
N LEU A 154 2.52 15.48 -3.67
CA LEU A 154 2.49 15.64 -2.21
C LEU A 154 3.73 16.35 -1.64
N ALA A 155 4.62 16.88 -2.49
CA ALA A 155 5.85 17.56 -2.04
C ALA A 155 5.59 18.73 -1.06
N GLY A 156 4.41 19.36 -1.15
CA GLY A 156 4.01 20.49 -0.32
C GLY A 156 3.66 20.14 1.14
N LEU A 157 3.49 18.86 1.47
CA LEU A 157 3.11 18.39 2.80
C LEU A 157 4.28 18.42 3.80
N LYS A 158 4.89 19.59 4.00
CA LYS A 158 6.08 19.76 4.84
C LYS A 158 5.83 19.55 6.34
N GLN A 159 4.56 19.58 6.75
CA GLN A 159 4.13 19.34 8.13
C GLN A 159 3.81 17.87 8.40
N LEU A 160 3.85 16.99 7.38
CA LEU A 160 3.48 15.59 7.53
C LEU A 160 4.43 14.88 8.50
N GLU A 161 3.86 14.32 9.56
CA GLU A 161 4.54 13.56 10.60
C GLU A 161 4.24 12.07 10.52
N GLU A 162 3.03 11.70 10.09
CA GLU A 162 2.58 10.31 10.02
C GLU A 162 1.91 10.00 8.68
N LEU A 163 2.34 8.91 8.05
CA LEU A 163 1.70 8.32 6.88
C LEU A 163 1.23 6.91 7.22
N ASP A 164 -0.06 6.64 7.06
CA ASP A 164 -0.62 5.31 7.21
C ASP A 164 -1.17 4.80 5.88
N VAL A 165 -0.54 3.76 5.37
CA VAL A 165 -0.90 3.04 4.15
C VAL A 165 -1.07 1.55 4.41
N ALA A 166 -1.34 1.17 5.66
CA ALA A 166 -1.55 -0.22 6.04
C ALA A 166 -2.75 -0.82 5.30
N GLN A 167 -2.62 -2.11 4.93
CA GLN A 167 -3.65 -2.82 4.16
C GLN A 167 -3.98 -2.18 2.80
N MET A 168 -3.00 -1.57 2.13
CA MET A 168 -3.16 -1.03 0.78
C MET A 168 -2.22 -1.69 -0.24
N ALA A 169 -2.73 -1.86 -1.45
CA ALA A 169 -1.96 -2.28 -2.63
C ALA A 169 -1.09 -1.13 -3.20
N HIS A 170 -0.27 -0.50 -2.34
CA HIS A 170 0.65 0.56 -2.74
C HIS A 170 1.94 0.01 -3.39
N ARG A 171 2.72 0.90 -4.02
CA ARG A 171 4.02 0.60 -4.67
C ARG A 171 5.15 1.48 -4.14
N ILE A 172 5.11 1.81 -2.85
CA ILE A 172 6.19 2.52 -2.17
C ILE A 172 7.43 1.62 -2.10
N GLY A 173 8.40 1.87 -2.98
CA GLY A 173 9.70 1.20 -3.01
C GLY A 173 10.81 2.05 -2.41
N LEU A 174 12.05 1.69 -2.70
CA LEU A 174 13.23 2.42 -2.21
C LEU A 174 13.24 3.87 -2.71
N VAL A 175 12.98 4.08 -3.99
CA VAL A 175 13.05 5.40 -4.62
C VAL A 175 11.96 6.32 -4.05
N GLU A 176 10.74 5.82 -3.86
CA GLU A 176 9.65 6.54 -3.22
C GLU A 176 10.02 6.94 -1.79
N VAL A 177 10.53 6.01 -0.98
CA VAL A 177 10.95 6.27 0.40
C VAL A 177 12.04 7.34 0.49
N GLN A 178 13.05 7.26 -0.38
CA GLN A 178 14.11 8.26 -0.45
C GLN A 178 13.54 9.64 -0.76
N TRP A 179 12.63 9.71 -1.73
CA TRP A 179 11.95 10.94 -2.09
C TRP A 179 11.08 11.48 -0.93
N MET A 180 10.36 10.63 -0.22
CA MET A 180 9.54 11.00 0.95
C MET A 180 10.41 11.61 2.05
N VAL A 181 11.54 10.98 2.36
CA VAL A 181 12.49 11.46 3.38
C VAL A 181 13.08 12.81 3.02
N GLU A 182 13.40 13.04 1.74
CA GLU A 182 13.90 14.34 1.27
C GLU A 182 12.83 15.44 1.33
N ASN A 183 11.58 15.10 1.01
CA ASN A 183 10.52 16.09 0.85
C ASN A 183 9.65 16.33 2.10
N TRP A 184 9.57 15.38 3.02
CA TRP A 184 8.76 15.47 4.25
C TRP A 184 9.68 15.49 5.48
N PRO A 185 10.28 16.64 5.81
CA PRO A 185 11.32 16.74 6.85
C PRO A 185 10.82 16.43 8.27
N ARG A 186 9.50 16.39 8.48
CA ARG A 186 8.88 16.06 9.76
C ARG A 186 8.34 14.65 9.85
N LEU A 187 8.46 13.85 8.80
CA LEU A 187 7.99 12.47 8.79
C LEU A 187 8.71 11.68 9.89
N ARG A 188 7.92 11.03 10.74
CA ARG A 188 8.35 10.27 11.93
C ARG A 188 7.74 8.89 11.99
N ILE A 189 6.57 8.67 11.37
CA ILE A 189 5.88 7.38 11.41
C ILE A 189 5.44 7.03 9.99
N ILE A 190 5.76 5.81 9.56
CA ILE A 190 5.17 5.20 8.38
C ILE A 190 4.62 3.84 8.77
N ASN A 191 3.30 3.68 8.64
CA ASN A 191 2.61 2.41 8.87
C ASN A 191 2.27 1.76 7.51
N GLY A 192 2.47 0.45 7.41
CA GLY A 192 2.09 -0.34 6.24
C GLY A 192 3.19 -0.61 5.22
N LEU A 193 4.45 -0.23 5.48
CA LEU A 193 5.57 -0.58 4.59
C LEU A 193 6.01 -2.05 4.75
N LYS A 194 5.65 -2.70 5.85
CA LYS A 194 5.86 -4.13 6.03
C LYS A 194 4.59 -4.86 5.62
N TYR A 195 4.75 -5.79 4.70
CA TYR A 195 3.74 -6.81 4.45
C TYR A 195 4.09 -8.01 5.31
N GLU A 196 3.45 -8.10 6.48
CA GLU A 196 3.46 -9.33 7.25
C GLU A 196 2.40 -10.25 6.64
N ASP A 197 2.86 -11.35 6.02
CA ASP A 197 1.95 -12.38 5.55
C ASP A 197 1.24 -13.01 6.75
N CYS A 198 0.00 -13.41 6.52
CA CYS A 198 -0.97 -13.88 7.51
C CYS A 198 -0.45 -15.11 8.28
N ASP A 199 0.43 -15.87 7.65
CA ASP A 199 1.01 -17.11 8.17
C ASP A 199 2.36 -16.91 8.88
N GLY A 200 2.86 -15.66 8.97
CA GLY A 200 4.24 -15.38 9.41
C GLY A 200 5.31 -15.83 8.41
N GLU A 201 4.90 -16.30 7.23
CA GLU A 201 5.79 -16.64 6.11
C GLU A 201 6.20 -15.34 5.40
N VAL A 202 7.30 -14.73 5.83
CA VAL A 202 7.82 -13.50 5.20
C VAL A 202 8.21 -13.78 3.74
N TYR A 203 7.48 -13.22 2.78
CA TYR A 203 7.84 -13.26 1.36
C TYR A 203 9.19 -12.55 1.16
N GLY A 204 10.20 -13.34 0.81
CA GLY A 204 11.61 -12.92 0.83
C GLY A 204 12.54 -14.04 1.32
N HIS A 205 12.00 -15.04 2.02
CA HIS A 205 12.71 -16.29 2.26
C HIS A 205 12.77 -17.13 0.98
N ALA A 206 13.75 -16.83 0.12
CA ALA A 206 14.46 -17.93 -0.51
C ALA A 206 14.98 -18.78 0.66
N VAL A 207 14.35 -19.93 0.90
CA VAL A 207 14.87 -20.92 1.83
C VAL A 207 16.19 -21.39 1.23
N ASP A 208 17.26 -20.68 1.56
CA ASP A 208 18.60 -21.13 1.22
C ASP A 208 18.80 -22.45 1.95
N VAL A 209 19.33 -23.45 1.23
CA VAL A 209 19.44 -24.85 1.67
C VAL A 209 20.28 -25.01 2.96
N ALA A 210 20.82 -23.91 3.51
CA ALA A 210 21.64 -23.84 4.71
C ALA A 210 20.89 -23.45 6.01
N GLY A 211 19.59 -23.16 5.99
CA GLY A 211 18.78 -23.09 7.23
C GLY A 211 19.02 -21.86 8.14
N SER A 212 19.66 -20.79 7.66
CA SER A 212 19.61 -19.50 8.33
C SER A 212 18.44 -18.67 7.80
N LEU A 213 17.36 -18.56 8.57
CA LEU A 213 16.34 -17.52 8.38
C LEU A 213 16.97 -16.16 8.73
N GLU A 214 17.82 -15.62 7.86
CA GLU A 214 17.98 -14.17 7.86
C GLU A 214 16.75 -13.59 7.16
N GLU A 215 15.82 -13.07 7.96
CA GLU A 215 14.75 -12.19 7.48
C GLU A 215 15.39 -10.97 6.81
N SER A 216 15.67 -11.09 5.51
CA SER A 216 16.15 -9.97 4.73
C SER A 216 14.98 -9.00 4.54
N ALA A 217 14.84 -8.06 5.48
CA ALA A 217 13.89 -6.97 5.37
C ALA A 217 13.98 -6.30 3.98
N PRO A 218 12.85 -5.84 3.41
CA PRO A 218 12.85 -5.17 2.12
C PRO A 218 13.88 -4.03 2.07
N GLU A 219 14.47 -3.80 0.90
CA GLU A 219 15.55 -2.82 0.71
C GLU A 219 15.19 -1.43 1.25
N HIS A 220 13.97 -0.96 1.00
CA HIS A 220 13.49 0.33 1.49
C HIS A 220 13.38 0.39 3.03
N ILE A 221 12.99 -0.71 3.68
CA ILE A 221 12.95 -0.81 5.16
C ILE A 221 14.37 -0.74 5.74
N ARG A 222 15.30 -1.51 5.14
CA ARG A 222 16.72 -1.48 5.55
C ARG A 222 17.29 -0.08 5.40
N TRP A 223 17.05 0.55 4.26
CA TRP A 223 17.52 1.91 3.98
C TRP A 223 16.99 2.93 5.01
N ILE A 224 15.69 2.89 5.38
CA ILE A 224 15.15 3.80 6.41
C ILE A 224 15.84 3.58 7.74
N ARG A 225 15.99 2.32 8.18
CA ARG A 225 16.64 2.00 9.47
C ARG A 225 18.07 2.52 9.54
N GLU A 226 18.79 2.49 8.43
CA GLU A 226 20.17 2.96 8.31
C GLU A 226 20.28 4.49 8.22
N ASN A 227 19.39 5.15 7.47
CA ASN A 227 19.54 6.57 7.11
C ASN A 227 18.63 7.51 7.91
N ARG A 228 17.52 7.01 8.45
CA ARG A 228 16.51 7.75 9.23
C ARG A 228 15.97 6.87 10.39
N PRO A 229 16.82 6.48 11.36
CA PRO A 229 16.39 5.65 12.49
C PRO A 229 15.38 6.34 13.42
N ASP A 230 15.19 7.66 13.25
CA ASP A 230 14.15 8.43 13.92
C ASP A 230 12.74 8.16 13.37
N ILE A 231 12.62 7.59 12.16
CA ILE A 231 11.35 7.16 11.58
C ILE A 231 10.97 5.78 12.11
N GLN A 232 9.81 5.70 12.75
CA GLN A 232 9.21 4.46 13.23
C GLN A 232 8.44 3.77 12.11
N LEU A 233 8.65 2.46 11.98
CA LEU A 233 8.04 1.62 10.96
C LEU A 233 7.13 0.59 11.62
N TRP A 234 5.83 0.76 11.41
CA TRP A 234 4.80 -0.14 11.89
C TRP A 234 4.36 -1.05 10.74
#